data_AF-A0A9E2LGY5-F1
#
_entry.id   AF-A0A9E2LGY5-F1
#
_cell.length_a   1.000
_cell.length_b   1.000
_cell.length_c   1.000
_cell.angle_alpha   90.00
_cell.angle_beta   90.00
_cell.angle_gamma   90.00
#
_symmetry.space_group_name_H-M   'P 1'
#
loop_
_entity.id
_entity.type
_entity.pdbx_description
1 polymer ?
#
loop_
_entity_poly.entity_id
_entity_poly.type
_entity_poly.pdbx_seq_one_letter_code
_entity_poly.pdbx_strand_id
1 'polypeptide(L)'
;MMRPDLDRFIAGWRGPLLAALVALLAGLPALLLLPPLDRDESRYAQATSQMLESGDFVDIRFQDDPRWKKPVGIYWMQAAAVAVTSSVENRDIAPYRIPSILGAMLAAAACAWAGAAMFGQRAGF
;
A
#
# COMPACT_ATOMS: atom_id res chain seq x y z
N MET A 1 15.50 41.11 0.09
CA MET A 1 15.76 39.76 -0.46
C MET A 1 14.44 39.00 -0.48
N MET A 2 13.85 38.77 -1.66
CA MET A 2 12.56 38.06 -1.78
C MET A 2 12.76 36.58 -1.46
N ARG A 3 12.10 36.07 -0.42
CA ARG A 3 12.02 34.62 -0.19
C ARG A 3 11.04 34.05 -1.22
N PRO A 4 11.41 32.97 -1.95
CA PRO A 4 10.45 32.29 -2.81
C PRO A 4 9.27 31.81 -1.96
N ASP A 5 8.04 32.12 -2.40
CA ASP A 5 6.84 31.57 -1.80
C ASP A 5 6.72 30.09 -2.20
N LEU A 6 7.16 29.22 -1.30
CA LEU A 6 7.06 27.78 -1.45
C LEU A 6 5.70 27.25 -0.96
N ASP A 7 4.92 28.07 -0.24
CA ASP A 7 3.67 27.64 0.38
C ASP A 7 2.58 27.38 -0.65
N ARG A 8 2.66 28.09 -1.78
CA ARG A 8 1.80 27.85 -2.95
C ARG A 8 1.85 26.40 -3.47
N PHE A 9 2.96 25.68 -3.24
CA PHE A 9 3.11 24.29 -3.69
C PHE A 9 2.42 23.29 -2.76
N ILE A 10 2.28 23.62 -1.48
CA ILE A 10 1.63 22.75 -0.49
C ILE A 10 0.18 23.17 -0.18
N ALA A 11 -0.27 24.30 -0.73
CA ALA A 11 -1.61 24.84 -0.48
C ALA A 11 -2.75 23.89 -0.87
N GLY A 12 -3.71 23.72 0.04
CA GLY A 12 -4.96 23.01 -0.19
C GLY A 12 -4.74 21.51 -0.38
N TRP A 13 -5.26 20.95 -1.49
CA TRP A 13 -5.13 19.52 -1.79
C TRP A 13 -3.71 19.11 -2.22
N ARG A 14 -2.85 20.07 -2.56
CA ARG A 14 -1.51 19.80 -3.08
C ARG A 14 -0.57 19.23 -2.02
N GLY A 15 -0.63 19.72 -0.78
CA GLY A 15 0.17 19.20 0.34
C GLY A 15 -0.06 17.70 0.58
N PRO A 16 -1.31 17.26 0.82
CA PRO A 16 -1.66 15.85 0.95
C PRO A 16 -1.24 15.00 -0.26
N LEU A 17 -1.44 15.50 -1.50
CA LEU A 17 -0.99 14.79 -2.69
C LEU A 17 0.54 14.64 -2.73
N LEU A 18 1.28 15.71 -2.45
CA LEU A 18 2.74 15.66 -2.41
C LEU A 18 3.23 14.68 -1.35
N ALA A 19 2.61 14.64 -0.17
CA ALA A 19 2.93 13.66 0.86
C ALA A 19 2.68 12.22 0.39
N ALA A 20 1.57 11.95 -0.30
CA ALA A 20 1.31 10.66 -0.93
C ALA A 20 2.36 10.30 -1.99
N LEU A 21 2.76 11.25 -2.84
CA LEU A 21 3.79 11.02 -3.86
C LEU A 21 5.16 10.74 -3.23
N VAL A 22 5.52 11.42 -2.14
CA VAL A 22 6.75 11.13 -1.38
C VAL A 22 6.71 9.71 -0.82
N ALA A 23 5.58 9.29 -0.23
CA ALA A 23 5.40 7.93 0.27
C ALA A 23 5.52 6.87 -0.85
N LEU A 24 4.94 7.14 -2.02
CA LEU A 24 5.10 6.29 -3.21
C LEU A 24 6.58 6.19 -3.61
N LEU A 25 7.25 7.31 -3.81
CA LEU A 25 8.65 7.36 -4.24
C LEU A 25 9.58 6.64 -3.25
N ALA A 26 9.34 6.81 -1.95
CA ALA A 26 10.08 6.10 -0.90
C ALA A 26 9.80 4.59 -0.90
N GLY A 27 8.57 4.18 -1.24
CA GLY A 27 8.15 2.77 -1.31
C GLY A 27 8.51 2.05 -2.61
N LEU A 28 8.81 2.77 -3.70
CA LEU A 28 9.10 2.17 -5.01
C LEU A 28 10.26 1.17 -5.01
N PRO A 29 11.42 1.43 -4.36
CA PRO A 29 12.49 0.44 -4.30
C PRO A 29 12.04 -0.85 -3.60
N ALA A 30 11.25 -0.72 -2.53
CA ALA A 30 10.68 -1.88 -1.83
C ALA A 30 9.66 -2.63 -2.69
N LEU A 31 8.89 -1.93 -3.52
CA LEU A 31 7.96 -2.57 -4.45
C LEU A 31 8.69 -3.40 -5.52
N LEU A 32 9.72 -2.82 -6.13
CA LEU A 32 10.25 -3.29 -7.42
C LEU A 32 11.51 -4.15 -7.29
N LEU A 33 12.32 -3.96 -6.24
CA LEU A 33 13.67 -4.50 -6.19
C LEU A 33 13.89 -5.51 -5.05
N LEU A 34 13.12 -5.42 -3.97
CA LEU A 34 13.35 -6.24 -2.80
C LEU A 34 12.67 -7.62 -2.93
N PRO A 35 13.36 -8.72 -2.58
CA PRO A 35 12.68 -10.00 -2.39
C PRO A 35 11.70 -9.92 -1.20
N PRO A 36 10.87 -10.95 -0.96
CA PRO A 36 10.08 -11.04 0.27
C PRO A 36 10.96 -10.88 1.51
N LEU A 37 10.65 -9.90 2.35
CA LEU A 37 11.51 -9.45 3.45
C LEU A 37 11.33 -10.29 4.70
N ASP A 38 10.13 -10.80 4.94
CA ASP A 38 9.83 -11.61 6.10
C ASP A 38 8.87 -12.77 5.81
N ARG A 39 8.72 -13.60 6.84
CA ARG A 39 7.85 -14.79 6.83
C ARG A 39 6.37 -14.42 6.66
N ASP A 40 5.93 -13.30 7.21
CA ASP A 40 4.52 -12.93 7.19
C ASP A 40 4.12 -12.41 5.82
N GLU A 41 4.94 -11.61 5.15
CA GLU A 41 4.75 -11.22 3.75
C GLU A 41 4.56 -12.44 2.84
N SER A 42 5.45 -13.42 2.98
CA SER A 42 5.38 -14.66 2.21
C SER A 42 4.10 -15.45 2.49
N ARG A 43 3.61 -15.44 3.74
CA ARG A 43 2.35 -16.10 4.13
C ARG A 43 1.12 -15.38 3.61
N TYR A 44 1.10 -14.06 3.60
CA TYR A 44 0.00 -13.30 3.00
C TYR A 44 -0.05 -13.54 1.50
N ALA A 45 1.09 -13.41 0.81
CA ALA A 45 1.17 -13.67 -0.63
C ALA A 45 0.70 -15.10 -0.96
N GLN A 46 1.24 -16.12 -0.29
CA GLN A 46 0.86 -17.50 -0.54
C GLN A 46 -0.63 -17.78 -0.28
N ALA A 47 -1.19 -17.26 0.81
CA ALA A 47 -2.61 -17.45 1.12
C ALA A 47 -3.52 -16.75 0.11
N THR A 48 -3.13 -15.55 -0.36
CA THR A 48 -3.83 -14.87 -1.44
C THR A 48 -3.70 -15.62 -2.76
N SER A 49 -2.54 -16.20 -3.08
CA SER A 49 -2.36 -17.06 -4.25
C SER A 49 -3.33 -18.25 -4.21
N GLN A 50 -3.41 -18.96 -3.09
CA GLN A 50 -4.33 -20.10 -2.93
C GLN A 50 -5.80 -19.67 -3.02
N MET A 51 -6.15 -18.50 -2.50
CA MET A 51 -7.49 -17.91 -2.67
C MET A 51 -7.84 -17.68 -4.15
N LEU A 52 -6.90 -17.16 -4.93
CA LEU A 52 -7.08 -16.96 -6.37
C LEU A 52 -7.14 -18.28 -7.15
N GLU A 53 -6.28 -19.25 -6.80
CA GLU A 53 -6.21 -20.57 -7.44
C GLU A 53 -7.46 -21.43 -7.17
N SER A 54 -7.97 -21.39 -5.94
CA SER A 54 -9.15 -22.16 -5.53
C SER A 54 -10.48 -21.48 -5.85
N GLY A 55 -10.49 -20.15 -5.96
CA GLY A 55 -11.70 -19.35 -6.06
C GLY A 55 -12.47 -19.21 -4.73
N ASP A 56 -11.95 -19.74 -3.62
CA ASP A 56 -12.55 -19.55 -2.30
C ASP A 56 -12.04 -18.26 -1.66
N PHE A 57 -12.84 -17.19 -1.78
CA PHE A 57 -12.56 -15.88 -1.21
C PHE A 57 -12.98 -15.75 0.26
N VAL A 58 -13.43 -16.81 0.92
CA VAL A 58 -13.93 -16.79 2.31
C VAL A 58 -13.01 -17.58 3.24
N ASP A 59 -12.69 -18.83 2.92
CA ASP A 59 -11.78 -19.64 3.74
C ASP A 59 -10.32 -19.36 3.40
N ILE A 60 -9.68 -18.52 4.23
CA ILE A 60 -8.26 -18.18 4.06
C ILE A 60 -7.42 -19.37 4.49
N ARG A 61 -6.64 -19.94 3.57
CA ARG A 61 -5.73 -21.06 3.84
C ARG A 61 -4.27 -20.65 3.66
N PHE A 62 -3.38 -21.29 4.39
CA PHE A 62 -1.94 -21.26 4.14
C PHE A 62 -1.47 -22.70 4.06
N GLN A 63 -1.14 -23.14 2.84
CA GLN A 63 -0.91 -24.55 2.53
C GLN A 63 -2.13 -25.39 2.94
N ASP A 64 -1.92 -26.40 3.76
CA ASP A 64 -2.97 -27.33 4.19
C ASP A 64 -3.80 -26.79 5.36
N ASP A 65 -3.35 -25.73 6.04
CA ASP A 65 -3.96 -25.24 7.27
C ASP A 65 -4.80 -23.97 7.08
N PRO A 66 -5.95 -23.83 7.78
CA PRO A 66 -6.67 -22.56 7.84
C PRO A 66 -5.86 -21.45 8.53
N ARG A 67 -5.99 -20.22 8.03
CA ARG A 67 -5.28 -19.02 8.52
C ARG A 67 -6.24 -17.94 9.02
N TRP A 68 -7.11 -18.27 9.96
CA TRP A 68 -8.07 -17.32 10.55
C TRP A 68 -7.46 -16.40 11.63
N LYS A 69 -6.25 -15.91 11.39
CA LYS A 69 -5.53 -15.01 12.31
C LYS A 69 -5.72 -13.54 11.97
N LYS A 70 -6.23 -13.25 10.77
CA LYS A 70 -6.34 -11.91 10.19
C LYS A 70 -7.66 -11.81 9.41
N PRO A 71 -8.30 -10.63 9.40
CA PRO A 71 -9.52 -10.43 8.64
C PRO A 71 -9.25 -10.57 7.13
N VAL A 72 -10.26 -11.03 6.41
CA VAL A 72 -10.17 -11.35 4.97
C VAL A 72 -9.91 -10.14 4.08
N GLY A 73 -10.28 -8.93 4.51
CA GLY A 73 -10.24 -7.73 3.66
C GLY A 73 -8.87 -7.43 3.03
N ILE A 74 -7.76 -7.70 3.72
CA ILE A 74 -6.43 -7.50 3.14
C ILE A 74 -6.12 -8.50 2.01
N TYR A 75 -6.60 -9.74 2.13
CA TYR A 75 -6.45 -10.78 1.12
C TYR A 75 -7.25 -10.43 -0.13
N TRP A 76 -8.47 -9.90 0.04
CA TRP A 76 -9.26 -9.40 -1.10
C TRP A 76 -8.57 -8.27 -1.84
N MET A 77 -7.97 -7.31 -1.12
CA MET A 77 -7.23 -6.23 -1.76
C MET A 77 -6.00 -6.74 -2.52
N GLN A 78 -5.27 -7.71 -1.95
CA GLN A 78 -4.15 -8.35 -2.67
C GLN A 78 -4.63 -9.16 -3.88
N ALA A 79 -5.71 -9.93 -3.73
CA ALA A 79 -6.29 -10.72 -4.82
C ALA A 79 -6.72 -9.83 -5.99
N ALA A 80 -7.39 -8.72 -5.69
CA ALA A 80 -7.78 -7.74 -6.70
C ALA A 80 -6.56 -7.10 -7.37
N ALA A 81 -5.51 -6.75 -6.61
CA ALA A 81 -4.29 -6.19 -7.17
C ALA A 81 -3.61 -7.19 -8.14
N VAL A 82 -3.43 -8.44 -7.72
CA VAL A 82 -2.86 -9.50 -8.56
C VAL A 82 -3.70 -9.73 -9.80
N ALA A 83 -5.02 -9.85 -9.68
CA ALA A 83 -5.92 -10.10 -10.81
C ALA A 83 -5.92 -8.98 -11.86
N VAL A 84 -5.63 -7.73 -11.47
CA VAL A 84 -5.59 -6.57 -12.38
C VAL A 84 -4.22 -6.34 -13.00
N THR A 85 -3.14 -6.61 -12.26
CA THR A 85 -1.78 -6.22 -12.68
C THR A 85 -0.86 -7.40 -13.02
N SER A 86 -1.27 -8.64 -12.76
CA SER A 86 -0.45 -9.84 -12.95
C SER A 86 -1.31 -11.12 -12.98
N SER A 87 -0.70 -12.26 -12.64
CA SER A 87 -1.36 -13.53 -12.37
C SER A 87 -0.55 -14.32 -11.34
N VAL A 88 -1.14 -15.36 -10.74
CA VAL A 88 -0.46 -16.17 -9.72
C VAL A 88 0.75 -16.92 -10.30
N GLU A 89 0.66 -17.34 -11.56
CA GLU A 89 1.68 -18.10 -12.28
C GLU A 89 2.98 -17.32 -12.47
N ASN A 90 2.91 -15.98 -12.51
CA ASN A 90 4.08 -15.11 -12.63
C ASN A 90 4.99 -15.16 -11.40
N ARG A 91 4.47 -15.59 -10.25
CA ARG A 91 5.21 -15.69 -8.97
C ARG A 91 5.94 -14.40 -8.56
N ASP A 92 5.42 -13.25 -8.99
CA ASP A 92 5.94 -11.94 -8.66
C ASP A 92 5.32 -11.44 -7.35
N ILE A 93 6.15 -10.92 -6.44
CA ILE A 93 5.72 -10.38 -5.16
C ILE A 93 5.17 -8.95 -5.30
N ALA A 94 5.57 -8.19 -6.32
CA ALA A 94 5.22 -6.78 -6.44
C ALA A 94 3.69 -6.51 -6.45
N PRO A 95 2.84 -7.27 -7.18
CA PRO A 95 1.40 -7.07 -7.15
C PRO A 95 0.78 -7.18 -5.74
N TYR A 96 1.31 -8.07 -4.91
CA TYR A 96 0.84 -8.29 -3.53
C TYR A 96 1.17 -7.11 -2.59
N ARG A 97 2.10 -6.23 -2.99
CA ARG A 97 2.51 -5.03 -2.23
C ARG A 97 1.74 -3.78 -2.61
N ILE A 98 1.03 -3.79 -3.75
CA ILE A 98 0.25 -2.64 -4.23
C ILE A 98 -0.72 -2.11 -3.15
N PRO A 99 -1.51 -2.96 -2.45
CA PRO A 99 -2.40 -2.48 -1.39
C PRO A 99 -1.65 -1.75 -0.27
N SER A 100 -0.48 -2.25 0.13
CA SER A 100 0.33 -1.65 1.19
C SER A 100 0.86 -0.27 0.80
N ILE A 101 1.30 -0.09 -0.46
CA ILE A 101 1.80 1.21 -0.93
C ILE A 101 0.66 2.22 -1.05
N LEU A 102 -0.49 1.81 -1.57
CA LEU A 102 -1.68 2.66 -1.58
C LEU A 102 -2.09 3.05 -0.15
N GLY A 103 -2.02 2.11 0.80
CA GLY A 103 -2.23 2.39 2.22
C GLY A 103 -1.24 3.42 2.78
N ALA A 104 0.05 3.31 2.46
CA ALA A 104 1.07 4.27 2.87
C ALA A 104 0.84 5.67 2.26
N MET A 105 0.49 5.73 0.97
CA MET A 105 0.12 6.97 0.29
C MET A 105 -1.07 7.66 0.96
N LEU A 106 -2.13 6.89 1.23
CA LEU A 106 -3.33 7.39 1.90
C LEU A 106 -3.05 7.86 3.32
N ALA A 107 -2.24 7.12 4.08
CA ALA A 107 -1.85 7.50 5.44
C ALA A 107 -1.03 8.80 5.44
N ALA A 108 -0.06 8.96 4.52
CA ALA A 108 0.72 10.18 4.39
C ALA A 108 -0.16 11.38 4.01
N ALA A 109 -1.05 11.21 3.03
CA ALA A 109 -2.01 12.25 2.64
C ALA A 109 -2.94 12.65 3.81
N ALA A 110 -3.49 11.66 4.53
CA ALA A 110 -4.37 11.90 5.67
C ALA A 110 -3.66 12.64 6.82
N CYS A 111 -2.41 12.26 7.10
CA CYS A 111 -1.58 12.93 8.10
C CYS A 111 -1.34 14.40 7.70
N ALA A 112 -0.92 14.64 6.46
CA ALA A 112 -0.68 15.99 5.96
C ALA A 112 -1.93 16.85 5.94
N TRP A 113 -3.07 16.27 5.55
CA TRP A 113 -4.37 16.95 5.58
C TRP A 113 -4.77 17.32 7.01
N ALA A 114 -4.69 16.39 7.96
CA ALA A 114 -5.05 16.64 9.34
C ALA A 114 -4.13 17.69 9.98
N GLY A 115 -2.81 17.56 9.77
CA GLY A 115 -1.84 18.54 10.25
C GLY A 115 -2.07 19.93 9.67
N ALA A 116 -2.40 20.02 8.38
CA ALA A 116 -2.69 21.29 7.73
C ALA A 116 -3.98 21.94 8.26
N ALA A 117 -5.01 21.13 8.55
CA ALA A 117 -6.28 21.58 9.13
C ALA A 117 -6.13 22.06 10.58
N MET A 118 -5.24 21.43 11.36
CA MET A 118 -5.06 21.73 12.78
C MET A 118 -4.03 22.84 13.05
N PHE A 119 -2.94 22.88 12.27
CA PHE A 119 -1.75 23.69 12.58
C PHE A 119 -1.29 24.59 11.42
N GLY A 120 -2.03 24.58 10.30
CA GLY A 120 -1.69 25.33 9.09
C GLY A 120 -0.81 24.54 8.12
N GLN A 121 -0.81 24.98 6.86
CA GLN A 121 -0.26 24.23 5.71
C GLN A 121 1.20 23.81 5.89
N ARG A 122 2.06 24.71 6.42
CA ARG A 122 3.49 24.43 6.64
C ARG A 122 3.77 23.41 7.73
N ALA A 123 2.94 23.34 8.76
CA ALA A 123 3.14 22.42 9.86
C ALA A 123 2.57 21.03 9.52
N GLY A 124 1.57 20.97 8.63
CA GLY A 124 0.99 19.72 8.18
C GLY A 124 1.85 18.95 7.18
N PHE A 125 2.57 19.65 6.29
CA PHE A 125 3.45 19.02 5.30
C PHE A 125 4.81 18.64 5.90
#